data_AF-A0A2H3D5U3-F1
#
_entry.id   AF-A0A2H3D5U3-F1
#
_cell.length_a   1.000
_cell.length_b   1.000
_cell.length_c   1.000
_cell.angle_alpha   90.00
_cell.angle_beta   90.00
_cell.angle_gamma   90.00
#
_symmetry.space_group_name_H-M   'P 1'
#
loop_
_entity.id
_entity.type
_entity.pdbx_description
1 polymer ?
#
loop_
_entity_poly.entity_id
_entity_poly.type
_entity_poly.pdbx_seq_one_letter_code
_entity_poly.pdbx_strand_id
1 'polypeptide(L)'
;MEGALPLLFSWQLGAQEMGKFTKDEWIEWTTARKISTLSQIYQALVDLDDLLIDGKPPLKRPSNAKKNEEPYDRTSYWAYAADTKDAFRKLYMFCFTLVKPPWVVPLPFLIIRV
;
A
#
# COMPACT_ATOMS: atom_id res chain seq x y z
N MET A 1 -3.97 5.96 -13.71
CA MET A 1 -4.32 5.49 -12.35
C MET A 1 -4.95 6.70 -11.70
N GLU A 2 -6.24 6.63 -11.38
CA GLU A 2 -7.00 7.78 -10.86
C GLU A 2 -7.27 7.62 -9.37
N GLY A 3 -7.64 8.72 -8.70
CA GLY A 3 -8.07 8.70 -7.30
C GLY A 3 -6.96 8.27 -6.33
N ALA A 4 -7.28 7.34 -5.43
CA ALA A 4 -6.37 6.88 -4.38
C ALA A 4 -5.35 5.82 -4.88
N LEU A 5 -5.50 5.29 -6.09
CA LEU A 5 -4.64 4.22 -6.62
C LEU A 5 -3.14 4.56 -6.62
N PRO A 6 -2.69 5.78 -7.01
CA PRO A 6 -1.26 6.13 -6.93
C PRO A 6 -0.72 6.14 -5.49
N LEU A 7 -1.54 6.53 -4.51
CA LEU A 7 -1.17 6.53 -3.09
C LEU A 7 -1.12 5.11 -2.53
N LEU A 8 -2.12 4.28 -2.85
CA LEU A 8 -2.11 2.86 -2.50
C LEU A 8 -0.89 2.16 -3.11
N PHE A 9 -0.54 2.49 -4.35
CA PHE A 9 0.60 1.90 -5.02
C PHE A 9 1.92 2.30 -4.35
N SER A 10 2.07 3.59 -4.03
CA SER A 10 3.23 4.10 -3.28
C SER A 10 3.35 3.44 -1.91
N TRP A 11 2.23 3.27 -1.20
CA TRP A 11 2.18 2.59 0.10
C TRP A 11 2.58 1.13 -0.02
N GLN A 12 2.10 0.45 -1.06
CA GLN A 12 2.42 -0.95 -1.33
C GLN A 12 3.91 -1.17 -1.64
N LEU A 13 4.55 -0.22 -2.32
CA LEU A 13 5.99 -0.23 -2.59
C LEU A 13 6.84 0.20 -1.39
N GLY A 14 6.23 0.75 -0.33
CA GLY A 14 6.98 1.35 0.79
C GLY A 14 7.73 2.62 0.42
N ALA A 15 7.28 3.34 -0.61
CA ALA A 15 7.98 4.49 -1.17
C ALA A 15 8.23 5.59 -0.13
N GLN A 16 9.46 6.11 -0.10
CA GLN A 16 9.84 7.17 0.84
C GLN A 16 9.58 8.58 0.32
N GLU A 17 9.54 8.76 -1.00
CA GLU A 17 9.32 10.06 -1.66
C GLU A 17 8.09 10.02 -2.55
N MET A 18 7.31 11.12 -2.56
CA MET A 18 6.13 11.23 -3.41
C MET A 18 6.51 11.15 -4.89
N GLY A 19 5.87 10.22 -5.62
CA GLY A 19 6.04 10.09 -7.07
C GLY A 19 7.35 9.42 -7.51
N LYS A 20 8.12 8.84 -6.59
CA LYS A 20 9.33 8.07 -6.91
C LYS A 20 9.34 6.75 -6.16
N PHE A 21 9.88 5.74 -6.81
CA PHE A 21 10.24 4.46 -6.21
C PHE A 21 11.48 3.91 -6.93
N THR A 22 12.24 3.09 -6.24
CA THR A 22 13.44 2.46 -6.75
C THR A 22 13.12 1.18 -7.49
N LYS A 23 14.05 0.71 -8.30
CA LYS A 23 13.95 -0.59 -8.97
C LYS A 23 13.85 -1.73 -7.94
N ASP A 24 14.54 -1.60 -6.82
CA ASP A 24 14.57 -2.62 -5.78
C ASP A 24 13.22 -2.73 -5.07
N GLU A 25 12.62 -1.60 -4.69
CA GLU A 25 11.23 -1.56 -4.14
C GLU A 25 10.22 -2.21 -5.10
N TRP A 26 10.35 -1.93 -6.40
CA TRP A 26 9.51 -2.55 -7.43
C TRP A 26 9.72 -4.07 -7.50
N ILE A 27 10.97 -4.53 -7.56
CA ILE A 27 11.29 -5.97 -7.70
C ILE A 27 10.85 -6.73 -6.46
N GLU A 28 11.12 -6.20 -5.27
CA GLU A 28 10.73 -6.80 -4.00
C GLU A 28 9.22 -6.98 -3.95
N TRP A 29 8.46 -5.92 -4.25
CA TRP A 29 7.00 -5.95 -4.19
C TRP A 29 6.38 -6.89 -5.22
N THR A 30 6.82 -6.81 -6.49
CA THR A 30 6.28 -7.66 -7.57
C THR A 30 6.61 -9.13 -7.36
N THR A 31 7.81 -9.44 -6.84
CA THR A 31 8.23 -10.81 -6.52
C THR A 31 7.42 -11.36 -5.35
N ALA A 32 7.29 -10.59 -4.26
CA ALA A 32 6.51 -11.00 -3.08
C ALA A 32 5.04 -11.30 -3.43
N ARG A 33 4.48 -10.57 -4.40
CA ARG A 33 3.08 -10.73 -4.83
C ARG A 33 2.88 -11.64 -6.04
N LYS A 34 3.96 -12.20 -6.60
CA LYS A 34 3.94 -13.01 -7.84
C LYS A 34 3.22 -12.29 -8.99
N ILE A 35 3.42 -10.99 -9.09
CA ILE A 35 2.86 -10.15 -10.15
C ILE A 35 3.82 -10.17 -11.33
N SER A 36 3.29 -10.52 -12.51
CA SER A 36 4.03 -10.58 -13.77
C SER A 36 3.48 -9.65 -14.85
N THR A 37 2.30 -9.06 -14.63
CA THR A 37 1.61 -8.21 -15.61
C THR A 37 1.05 -6.93 -14.99
N LEU A 38 0.91 -5.89 -15.81
CA LEU A 38 0.31 -4.62 -15.38
C LEU A 38 -1.17 -4.78 -14.97
N SER A 39 -1.90 -5.71 -15.58
CA SER A 39 -3.29 -6.00 -15.21
C SER A 39 -3.40 -6.53 -13.78
N GLN A 40 -2.47 -7.38 -13.34
CA GLN A 40 -2.43 -7.87 -11.96
C GLN A 40 -2.10 -6.76 -10.95
N ILE A 41 -1.22 -5.82 -11.32
CA ILE A 41 -0.95 -4.62 -10.50
C ILE A 41 -2.24 -3.84 -10.31
N TYR A 42 -2.91 -3.54 -11.41
CA TYR A 42 -4.16 -2.79 -11.38
C TYR A 42 -5.21 -3.51 -10.52
N GLN A 43 -5.39 -4.81 -10.70
CA GLN A 43 -6.32 -5.61 -9.89
C GLN A 43 -5.97 -5.58 -8.40
N ALA A 44 -4.69 -5.73 -8.04
CA ALA A 44 -4.25 -5.70 -6.65
C ALA A 44 -4.51 -4.34 -6.00
N LEU A 45 -4.41 -3.25 -6.75
CA LEU A 45 -4.70 -1.89 -6.26
C LEU A 45 -6.20 -1.65 -6.15
N VAL A 46 -7.00 -2.07 -7.12
CA VAL A 46 -8.47 -1.98 -7.06
C VAL A 46 -9.02 -2.80 -5.89
N ASP A 47 -8.51 -4.01 -5.67
CA ASP A 47 -8.92 -4.84 -4.53
C ASP A 47 -8.68 -4.09 -3.19
N LEU A 48 -7.56 -3.36 -3.07
CA LEU A 48 -7.24 -2.55 -1.88
C LEU A 48 -8.06 -1.26 -1.78
N ASP A 49 -8.32 -0.60 -2.90
CA ASP A 49 -9.17 0.60 -2.98
C ASP A 49 -10.59 0.27 -2.52
N ASP A 50 -11.16 -0.80 -3.05
CA ASP A 50 -12.44 -1.35 -2.65
C ASP A 50 -12.50 -1.61 -1.14
N LEU A 51 -11.47 -2.25 -0.58
CA LEU A 51 -11.42 -2.64 0.82
C LEU A 51 -11.22 -1.45 1.78
N LEU A 52 -10.25 -0.58 1.47
CA LEU A 52 -9.73 0.41 2.42
C LEU A 52 -10.33 1.81 2.20
N ILE A 53 -10.65 2.16 0.95
CA ILE A 53 -11.13 3.49 0.60
C ILE A 53 -12.65 3.48 0.49
N ASP A 54 -13.21 2.55 -0.29
CA ASP A 54 -14.66 2.43 -0.48
C ASP A 54 -15.35 1.68 0.67
N GLY A 55 -14.59 0.98 1.52
CA GLY A 55 -15.14 0.21 2.65
C GLY A 55 -16.01 -0.97 2.23
N LYS A 56 -15.81 -1.50 1.02
CA LYS A 56 -16.50 -2.69 0.51
C LYS A 56 -16.10 -3.93 1.32
N PRO A 57 -17.00 -4.93 1.42
CA PRO A 57 -16.67 -6.17 2.09
C PRO A 57 -15.48 -6.86 1.43
N PRO A 58 -14.65 -7.62 2.20
CA PRO A 58 -13.55 -8.37 1.63
C PRO A 58 -13.99 -9.32 0.51
N LEU A 59 -13.06 -9.60 -0.41
CA LEU A 59 -13.27 -10.60 -1.45
C LEU A 59 -13.74 -11.93 -0.87
N LYS A 60 -14.53 -12.68 -1.65
CA LYS A 60 -14.87 -14.06 -1.28
C LYS A 60 -13.61 -14.90 -1.30
N ARG A 61 -13.28 -15.56 -0.18
CA ARG A 61 -12.12 -16.46 -0.14
C ARG A 61 -12.29 -17.56 -1.19
N PRO A 62 -11.26 -17.83 -2.01
CA PRO A 62 -11.30 -18.95 -2.92
C PRO A 62 -11.44 -20.24 -2.12
N SER A 63 -12.20 -21.20 -2.65
CA SER A 63 -12.11 -22.57 -2.16
C SER A 63 -10.69 -23.10 -2.41
N ASN A 64 -10.23 -24.08 -1.63
CA ASN A 64 -8.87 -24.64 -1.75
C ASN A 64 -8.50 -25.07 -3.19
N ALA A 65 -9.49 -25.43 -4.02
CA ALA A 65 -9.30 -25.80 -5.42
C ALA A 65 -8.89 -24.61 -6.33
N LYS A 66 -9.27 -23.37 -5.98
CA LYS A 66 -9.08 -22.18 -6.82
C LYS A 66 -7.94 -21.27 -6.36
N LYS A 67 -7.19 -21.65 -5.33
CA LYS A 67 -6.10 -20.83 -4.79
C LYS A 67 -4.99 -20.59 -5.82
N ASN A 68 -4.75 -21.54 -6.73
CA ASN A 68 -3.78 -21.40 -7.82
C ASN A 68 -4.32 -20.62 -9.03
N GLU A 69 -5.61 -20.31 -9.06
CA GLU A 69 -6.25 -19.52 -10.14
C GLU A 69 -6.35 -18.04 -9.77
N GLU A 70 -5.89 -17.64 -8.58
CA GLU A 70 -5.91 -16.23 -8.20
C GLU A 70 -4.93 -15.42 -9.07
N PRO A 71 -5.32 -14.19 -9.47
CA PRO A 71 -4.52 -13.40 -10.38
C PRO A 71 -3.19 -12.95 -9.77
N TYR A 72 -3.04 -12.91 -8.44
CA TYR A 72 -1.79 -12.58 -7.75
C TYR A 72 -1.83 -13.15 -6.32
N ASP A 73 -0.72 -13.10 -5.59
CA ASP A 73 -0.67 -13.52 -4.19
C ASP A 73 -1.39 -12.52 -3.27
N ARG A 74 -2.55 -12.92 -2.75
CA ARG A 74 -3.41 -12.11 -1.88
C ARG A 74 -3.08 -12.22 -0.39
N THR A 75 -1.97 -12.84 0.00
CA THR A 75 -1.65 -13.04 1.43
C THR A 75 -1.68 -11.74 2.25
N SER A 76 -1.09 -10.67 1.73
CA SER A 76 -1.11 -9.34 2.38
C SER A 76 -2.49 -8.69 2.35
N TYR A 77 -3.25 -8.86 1.26
CA TYR A 77 -4.64 -8.41 1.17
C TYR A 77 -5.49 -9.03 2.29
N TRP A 78 -5.36 -10.34 2.51
CA TRP A 78 -6.09 -11.03 3.58
C TRP A 78 -5.67 -10.58 4.98
N ALA A 79 -4.41 -10.21 5.17
CA ALA A 79 -3.95 -9.62 6.42
C ALA A 79 -4.59 -8.25 6.67
N TYR A 80 -4.71 -7.40 5.65
CA TYR A 80 -5.42 -6.11 5.77
C TYR A 80 -6.92 -6.29 5.96
N ALA A 81 -7.53 -7.29 5.32
CA ALA A 81 -8.95 -7.60 5.49
C ALA A 81 -9.29 -8.11 6.89
N ALA A 82 -8.33 -8.71 7.60
CA ALA A 82 -8.52 -9.17 8.98
C ALA A 82 -8.65 -8.00 9.98
N ASP A 83 -7.99 -6.88 9.73
CA ASP A 83 -8.12 -5.63 10.49
C ASP A 83 -8.02 -4.41 9.56
N THR A 84 -9.17 -4.07 8.96
CA THR A 84 -9.25 -2.96 7.99
C THR A 84 -9.00 -1.60 8.63
N LYS A 85 -9.33 -1.44 9.92
CA LYS A 85 -9.13 -0.18 10.65
C LYS A 85 -7.64 0.08 10.86
N ASP A 86 -6.89 -0.93 11.29
CA ASP A 86 -5.44 -0.81 11.44
C ASP A 86 -4.75 -0.60 10.08
N ALA A 87 -5.17 -1.33 9.05
CA ALA A 87 -4.64 -1.18 7.70
C ALA A 87 -4.87 0.24 7.16
N PHE A 88 -6.09 0.77 7.30
CA PHE A 88 -6.40 2.14 6.89
C PHE A 88 -5.60 3.17 7.71
N ARG A 89 -5.46 2.97 9.03
CA ARG A 89 -4.63 3.84 9.87
C ARG A 89 -3.17 3.88 9.40
N LYS A 90 -2.60 2.73 9.01
CA LYS A 90 -1.24 2.64 8.47
C LYS A 90 -1.11 3.38 7.14
N LEU A 91 -2.07 3.20 6.23
CA LEU A 91 -2.13 3.95 4.97
C LEU A 91 -2.24 5.46 5.22
N TYR A 92 -3.11 5.89 6.12
CA TYR A 92 -3.27 7.30 6.49
C TYR A 92 -1.96 7.91 7.03
N MET A 93 -1.29 7.19 7.95
CA MET A 93 0.00 7.61 8.50
C MET A 93 1.08 7.66 7.42
N PHE A 94 1.09 6.69 6.49
CA PHE A 94 1.99 6.68 5.34
C PHE A 94 1.81 7.92 4.47
N CYS A 95 0.57 8.29 4.13
CA CYS A 95 0.29 9.50 3.38
C CYS A 95 0.82 10.75 4.10
N PHE A 96 0.67 10.81 5.43
CA PHE A 96 1.20 11.93 6.22
C PHE A 96 2.73 11.97 6.21
N THR A 97 3.42 10.83 6.24
CA THR A 97 4.88 10.80 6.14
C THR A 97 5.38 11.20 4.76
N LEU A 98 4.65 10.80 3.70
CA LEU A 98 5.04 11.04 2.32
C LEU A 98 5.04 12.53 1.94
N VAL A 99 4.16 13.32 2.56
CA VAL A 99 4.04 14.76 2.31
C VAL A 99 4.92 15.61 3.23
N LYS A 100 5.60 15.02 4.22
CA LYS A 100 6.48 15.78 5.12
C LYS A 100 7.73 16.21 4.38
N PRO A 101 8.06 17.52 4.40
CA PRO A 101 9.33 17.97 3.88
C PRO A 101 10.48 17.43 4.75
N PRO A 102 11.63 17.05 4.15
CA PRO A 102 12.77 16.50 4.89
C PRO A 102 13.41 17.50 5.88
N TRP A 103 13.04 18.78 5.82
CA TRP A 103 13.55 19.85 6.69
C TRP A 103 12.63 20.21 7.86
N VAL A 104 11.46 19.57 8.02
CA VAL A 104 10.60 19.80 9.19
C VAL A 104 11.16 19.01 10.38
N VAL A 105 12.19 19.58 10.99
CA VAL A 105 12.70 19.16 12.30
C VAL A 105 11.58 19.39 13.32
N PRO A 106 11.24 18.43 14.20
CA PRO A 106 10.37 18.74 15.32
C PRO A 106 10.97 19.93 16.08
N LEU A 107 10.11 20.84 16.51
CA LEU A 107 10.47 22.13 17.08
C LEU A 107 11.16 22.14 18.47
N PRO A 108 11.43 21.05 19.23
CA PRO A 108 12.03 21.25 20.55
C PRO A 108 13.53 21.55 20.55
N PHE A 109 14.21 21.64 19.39
CA PHE A 109 15.66 21.90 19.34
C PHE A 109 16.05 23.38 19.10
N LEU A 110 15.09 24.30 19.07
CA LEU A 110 15.34 25.72 18.78
C LEU A 110 15.20 26.63 20.02
N ILE A 111 15.29 26.09 21.22
CA ILE A 111 15.40 26.88 22.46
C ILE A 111 16.69 26.46 23.17
N ILE A 112 17.51 27.46 23.50
CA ILE A 112 18.80 27.42 24.22
C ILE A 112 20.03 27.19 23.33
N ARG A 113 20.41 28.23 22.59
CA ARG A 113 21.79 28.74 22.71
C ARG A 113 21.71 30.10 23.40
N VAL A 114 21.96 30.08 24.71
CA VAL A 114 22.39 31.25 25.50
C VAL A 114 23.89 31.34 25.37
#